data_AF-A0A7N8YEY4-F1
#
_entry.id   AF-A0A7N8YEY4-F1
#
_cell.length_a   1.000
_cell.length_b   1.000
_cell.length_c   1.000
_cell.angle_alpha   90.00
_cell.angle_beta   90.00
_cell.angle_gamma   90.00
#
_symmetry.space_group_name_H-M   'P 1'
#
loop_
_entity.id
_entity.type
_entity.pdbx_description
1 polymer ?
#
loop_
_entity_poly.entity_id
_entity_poly.type
_entity_poly.pdbx_seq_one_letter_code
_entity_poly.pdbx_strand_id
1 'polypeptide(L)' 'MVCAGGGSNSGCHGDSGGPLNCYVGGRWVVHGVTSFVSSLGCNTYRKPTVFSRVSNYISWMNSVSI' A
#
# COMPACT_ATOMS: atom_id res chain seq x y z
N MET A 1 -1.01 5.79 7.60
CA MET A 1 -1.11 4.53 6.82
C MET A 1 -2.45 4.47 6.07
N VAL A 2 -2.59 3.55 5.12
CA VAL A 2 -3.81 3.18 4.36
C VAL A 2 -3.92 1.66 4.40
N CYS A 3 -5.13 1.11 4.50
CA CYS A 3 -5.37 -0.33 4.43
C CYS A 3 -6.11 -0.67 3.14
N ALA A 4 -5.77 -1.80 2.51
CA ALA A 4 -6.52 -2.34 1.38
C ALA A 4 -6.59 -3.87 1.44
N GLY A 5 -7.64 -4.44 0.89
CA GLY A 5 -7.91 -5.88 0.97
C GLY A 5 -8.50 -6.29 2.33
N GLY A 6 -8.17 -7.50 2.79
CA GLY A 6 -8.65 -8.08 4.05
C GLY A 6 -10.00 -8.79 3.94
N GLY A 7 -10.56 -8.88 2.74
CA GLY A 7 -11.62 -9.84 2.38
C GLY A 7 -10.97 -11.17 2.01
N SER A 8 -11.00 -11.49 0.71
CA SER A 8 -10.32 -12.67 0.14
C SER A 8 -8.89 -12.39 -0.34
N ASN A 9 -8.51 -11.12 -0.45
CA ASN A 9 -7.22 -10.69 -1.02
C ASN A 9 -6.45 -9.81 -0.03
N SER A 10 -5.17 -10.08 0.14
CA SER A 10 -4.16 -9.24 0.76
C SER A 10 -2.81 -9.48 0.07
N GLY A 11 -1.87 -8.57 0.25
CA GLY A 11 -0.46 -8.86 0.03
C GLY A 11 0.10 -9.91 0.99
N CYS A 12 1.33 -10.31 0.72
CA CYS A 12 2.09 -11.36 1.37
C CYS A 12 3.44 -10.87 1.93
N HIS A 13 4.08 -11.72 2.72
CA HIS A 13 5.50 -11.53 3.04
C HIS A 13 6.31 -11.54 1.74
N GLY A 14 7.19 -10.54 1.59
CA GLY A 14 7.95 -10.31 0.35
C GLY A 14 7.42 -9.12 -0.47
N ASP A 15 6.18 -8.71 -0.28
CA ASP A 15 5.58 -7.58 -1.03
C ASP A 15 5.96 -6.20 -0.48
N SER A 16 6.74 -6.13 0.60
CA SER A 16 7.19 -4.87 1.22
C SER A 16 7.85 -3.95 0.19
N GLY A 17 7.44 -2.69 0.15
CA GLY A 17 7.87 -1.70 -0.85
C GLY A 17 7.05 -1.69 -2.14
N GLY A 18 6.18 -2.67 -2.39
CA GLY A 18 5.31 -2.71 -3.57
C GLY A 18 4.26 -1.59 -3.59
N PRO A 19 3.77 -1.16 -4.77
CA PRO A 19 2.83 -0.05 -4.88
C PRO A 19 1.36 -0.47 -4.69
N LEU A 20 0.58 0.38 -4.04
CA LEU A 20 -0.88 0.39 -4.12
C LEU A 20 -1.30 1.43 -5.18
N ASN A 21 -1.57 0.97 -6.39
CA ASN A 21 -2.04 1.80 -7.49
C ASN A 21 -3.57 1.93 -7.46
N CYS A 22 -4.09 3.15 -7.63
CA CYS A 22 -5.51 3.42 -7.77
C CYS A 22 -5.76 4.19 -9.08
N TYR A 23 -6.79 3.80 -9.82
CA TYR A 23 -7.21 4.52 -11.03
C TYR A 23 -8.14 5.66 -10.65
N VAL A 24 -7.69 6.90 -10.84
CA VAL A 24 -8.41 8.11 -10.44
C VAL A 24 -8.34 9.12 -11.57
N GLY A 25 -9.51 9.57 -12.06
CA GLY A 25 -9.60 10.62 -13.07
C GLY A 25 -8.85 10.29 -14.37
N GLY A 26 -8.93 9.03 -14.84
CA GLY A 26 -8.32 8.61 -16.11
C GLY A 26 -6.85 8.17 -16.01
N ARG A 27 -6.23 8.20 -14.83
CA ARG A 27 -4.81 7.86 -14.63
C ARG A 27 -4.59 6.94 -13.43
N TRP A 28 -3.54 6.13 -13.49
CA TRP A 28 -3.04 5.38 -12.34
C TRP A 28 -2.20 6.29 -11.44
N VAL A 29 -2.48 6.24 -10.13
CA VAL A 29 -1.78 7.03 -9.11
C VAL A 29 -1.35 6.09 -7.98
N VAL A 30 -0.14 6.28 -7.45
CA VAL A 30 0.35 5.52 -6.29
C VAL A 30 -0.21 6.13 -5.01
N HIS A 31 -1.12 5.41 -4.34
CA HIS A 31 -1.74 5.85 -3.08
C HIS A 31 -1.03 5.29 -1.84
N GLY A 32 -0.33 4.17 -2.00
CA GLY A 32 0.33 3.48 -0.91
C GLY A 32 1.60 2.76 -1.32
N VAL A 33 2.47 2.51 -0.34
CA VAL A 33 3.64 1.62 -0.45
C VAL A 33 3.49 0.53 0.61
N THR A 34 3.55 -0.74 0.23
CA THR A 34 3.34 -1.87 1.15
C THR A 34 4.32 -1.79 2.31
N SER A 35 3.80 -1.80 3.54
CA SER A 35 4.61 -1.72 4.75
C SER A 35 4.66 -3.09 5.43
N PHE A 36 3.51 -3.59 5.89
CA PHE A 36 3.42 -4.89 6.56
C PHE A 36 2.09 -5.58 6.27
N VAL A 37 2.11 -6.90 6.50
CA VAL A 37 0.98 -7.82 6.38
C VAL A 37 0.77 -8.55 7.70
N SER A 38 -0.28 -9.37 7.79
CA SER A 38 -0.52 -10.18 8.98
C SER A 38 0.53 -11.26 9.17
N SER A 39 0.94 -11.49 10.42
CA SER A 39 1.75 -12.65 10.81
C SER A 39 1.03 -14.00 10.68
N LEU A 40 -0.30 -13.99 10.46
CA LEU A 40 -1.11 -15.20 10.25
C LEU A 40 -1.05 -15.72 8.81
N GLY A 41 -0.31 -15.04 7.93
CA GLY A 41 -0.19 -15.36 6.51
C GLY A 41 -1.11 -14.52 5.62
N CYS A 42 -1.00 -14.77 4.31
CA CYS A 42 -1.74 -14.02 3.30
C CYS A 42 -3.22 -14.38 3.29
N ASN A 43 -4.06 -13.44 2.84
CA ASN A 43 -5.51 -13.59 2.69
C ASN A 43 -6.22 -14.00 3.99
N THR A 44 -5.64 -13.71 5.15
CA THR A 44 -6.30 -13.94 6.43
C THR A 44 -7.53 -13.03 6.53
N TYR A 45 -8.70 -13.62 6.80
CA TYR A 45 -9.96 -12.88 6.89
C TYR A 45 -9.86 -11.72 7.87
N ARG A 46 -10.30 -10.53 7.44
CA ARG A 46 -10.23 -9.25 8.18
C ARG A 46 -8.81 -8.80 8.53
N LYS A 47 -7.79 -9.28 7.81
CA LYS A 47 -6.40 -8.79 7.93
C LYS A 47 -5.95 -8.17 6.61
N PRO A 48 -6.25 -6.87 6.40
CA PRO A 48 -5.81 -6.17 5.19
C PRO A 48 -4.29 -5.97 5.19
N THR A 49 -3.74 -5.68 4.01
CA THR A 49 -2.38 -5.17 3.89
C THR A 49 -2.35 -3.72 4.32
N VAL A 50 -1.31 -3.36 5.07
CA VAL A 50 -1.10 -2.00 5.54
C VAL A 50 -0.03 -1.33 4.70
N PHE A 51 -0.38 -0.18 4.14
CA PHE A 51 0.46 0.62 3.28
C PHE A 51 0.85 1.94 3.97
N SER A 52 2.07 2.39 3.76
CA SER A 52 2.45 3.79 3.98
C SER A 52 1.61 4.69 3.08
N ARG A 53 0.99 5.74 3.64
CA ARG A 53 0.10 6.62 2.89
C ARG A 53 0.93 7.63 2.09
N VAL A 54 1.04 7.45 0.77
CA VAL A 54 1.93 8.27 -0.08
C VAL A 54 1.64 9.76 0.03
N SER A 55 0.37 10.15 0.14
CA SER A 55 -0.03 11.56 0.26
C SER A 55 0.59 12.28 1.45
N ASN A 56 0.96 11.57 2.53
CA ASN A 56 1.60 12.17 3.71
C ASN A 56 3.08 12.49 3.48
N TYR A 57 3.70 11.96 2.42
CA TYR A 57 5.14 12.05 2.17
C TYR A 57 5.48 12.78 0.86
N ILE A 58 4.49 13.35 0.16
CA ILE A 58 4.71 14.06 -1.12
C ILE A 58 5.74 15.19 -0.96
N SER A 59 5.63 16.00 0.09
CA SER A 59 6.60 17.09 0.33
C SER A 59 8.02 16.59 0.48
N TRP A 60 8.22 15.48 1.20
CA TRP A 60 9.54 14.87 1.37
C TRP A 60 10.05 14.29 0.05
N MET A 61 9.21 13.53 -0.67
CA MET A 61 9.60 12.97 -1.97
C MET A 61 10.02 14.06 -2.95
N ASN A 62 9.28 15.17 -3.02
CA ASN A 62 9.61 16.30 -3.88
C ASN A 62 10.92 16.99 -3.47
N SER A 63 11.30 16.92 -2.18
CA SER A 63 12.57 17.50 -1.70
C SER A 63 13.82 16.67 -2.02
N VAL A 64 13.65 15.38 -2.37
CA VAL A 64 14.76 14.46 -2.66
C VAL A 64 14.76 13.94 -4.11
N SER A 65 13.73 14.26 -4.88
CA SER A 65 13.66 13.95 -6.31
C SER A 65 14.47 14.97 -7.10
N ILE A 66 15.39 14.50 -7.94
CA ILE A 66 16.26 15.33 -8.81
C ILE A 66 15.52 15.65 -10.10
#